data_AF-A0A1G7F3F1-F1
#
_entry.id   AF-A0A1G7F3F1-F1
#
_cell.length_a   1.000
_cell.length_b   1.000
_cell.length_c   1.000
_cell.angle_alpha   90.00
_cell.angle_beta   90.00
_cell.angle_gamma   90.00
#
_symmetry.space_group_name_H-M   'P 1'
#
loop_
_entity.id
_entity.type
_entity.pdbx_description
1 polymer ?
#
loop_
_entity_poly.entity_id
_entity_poly.type
_entity_poly.pdbx_seq_one_letter_code
_entity_poly.pdbx_strand_id
1 'polypeptide(L)'
;MVTDIMIDKVGEFHVRRYITCFEKEVDELKCEIDLLKDDMKELREIFNQVDDECLFDCFEVTPIFAEALYDRGWIGDKLDLTKYQCFLECERHEAP
;
A
#
# COMPACT_ATOMS: atom_id res chain seq x y z
N MET A 1 -9.04 -5.88 -8.00
CA MET A 1 -8.88 -4.88 -6.95
C MET A 1 -9.35 -5.51 -5.66
N VAL A 2 -8.43 -5.67 -4.70
CA VAL A 2 -8.75 -6.15 -3.36
C VAL A 2 -9.23 -4.94 -2.56
N THR A 3 -10.41 -5.04 -1.95
CA THR A 3 -11.01 -3.97 -1.15
C THR A 3 -11.31 -4.53 0.24
N ASP A 4 -10.66 -3.97 1.25
CA ASP A 4 -10.92 -4.30 2.64
C ASP A 4 -12.18 -3.59 3.13
N ILE A 5 -12.96 -4.26 3.98
CA ILE A 5 -14.06 -3.64 4.71
C ILE A 5 -13.56 -3.36 6.12
N MET A 6 -13.60 -2.09 6.54
CA MET A 6 -13.27 -1.70 7.91
C MET A 6 -14.48 -1.03 8.57
N ILE A 7 -14.59 -1.22 9.89
CA ILE A 7 -15.67 -0.67 10.70
C ILE A 7 -15.04 0.22 11.76
N ASP A 8 -15.34 1.52 11.72
CA ASP A 8 -14.93 2.49 12.75
C ASP A 8 -16.15 2.97 13.56
N LYS A 9 -16.00 4.08 14.29
CA LYS A 9 -17.09 4.71 15.06
C LYS A 9 -18.15 5.38 14.18
N VAL A 10 -17.87 5.62 12.92
CA VAL A 10 -18.70 6.35 11.94
C VAL A 10 -19.50 5.37 11.06
N GLY A 11 -19.02 4.13 10.90
CA GLY A 11 -19.75 3.06 10.23
C GLY A 11 -18.83 2.11 9.49
N GLU A 12 -19.41 1.35 8.56
CA GLU A 12 -18.67 0.52 7.60
C GLU A 12 -18.12 1.39 6.47
N PHE A 13 -16.86 1.19 6.10
CA PHE A 13 -16.24 1.85 4.97
C PHE A 13 -15.31 0.89 4.23
N HIS A 14 -15.16 1.12 2.93
CA HIS A 14 -14.24 0.35 2.10
C HIS A 14 -12.89 1.04 2.05
N VAL A 15 -11.83 0.25 2.07
CA VAL A 15 -10.47 0.73 1.90
C VAL A 15 -9.80 0.04 0.74
N ARG A 16 -9.23 0.86 -0.14
CA ARG A 16 -8.32 0.42 -1.19
C ARG A 16 -6.90 0.75 -0.75
N ARG A 17 -6.03 -0.25 -0.77
CA ARG A 17 -4.59 -0.06 -0.57
C ARG A 17 -3.84 -0.36 -1.86
N TYR A 18 -2.95 0.54 -2.23
CA TYR A 18 -2.19 0.48 -3.48
C TYR A 18 -0.84 1.16 -3.31
N ILE A 19 0.09 0.86 -4.21
CA ILE A 19 1.40 1.51 -4.25
C ILE A 19 1.38 2.57 -5.35
N THR A 20 1.73 3.81 -5.03
CA THR A 20 2.04 4.84 -6.03
C THR A 20 3.53 4.81 -6.36
N CYS A 21 3.88 5.07 -7.62
CA CYS A 21 5.27 5.17 -8.07
C CYS A 21 5.50 6.50 -8.78
N PHE A 22 6.34 7.35 -8.20
CA PHE A 22 6.76 8.64 -8.75
C PHE A 22 8.15 8.52 -9.39
N GLU A 23 8.32 9.08 -10.59
CA GLU A 23 9.64 9.15 -11.23
C GLU A 23 10.50 10.21 -10.54
N LYS A 24 11.61 9.79 -9.94
CA LYS A 24 12.44 10.63 -9.05
C LYS A 24 12.97 11.91 -9.70
N GLU A 25 13.22 11.87 -11.01
CA GLU A 25 13.83 13.01 -11.71
C GLU A 25 12.84 14.16 -11.97
N VAL A 26 11.56 13.82 -12.18
CA VAL A 26 10.52 14.79 -12.60
C VAL A 26 9.38 14.93 -11.60
N ASP A 27 9.39 14.13 -10.52
CA ASP A 27 8.37 14.11 -9.45
C ASP A 27 6.95 13.91 -9.99
N GLU A 28 6.81 13.00 -10.95
CA GLU A 28 5.56 12.72 -11.65
C GLU A 28 5.08 11.30 -11.34
N LEU A 29 3.80 11.16 -10.98
CA LEU A 29 3.13 9.88 -10.80
C LEU A 29 3.13 9.11 -12.14
N LYS A 30 3.69 7.90 -12.14
CA LYS A 30 3.72 7.04 -13.34
C LYS A 30 2.71 5.92 -13.30
N CYS A 31 2.48 5.34 -12.13
CA CYS A 31 1.52 4.27 -11.98
C CYS A 31 1.03 4.11 -10.53
N GLU A 32 -0.11 3.44 -10.44
CA GLU A 32 -0.65 2.84 -9.23
C GLU A 32 -0.62 1.32 -9.39
N ILE A 33 -0.20 0.61 -8.36
CA ILE A 33 -0.13 -0.84 -8.33
C ILE A 33 -1.06 -1.32 -7.22
N ASP A 34 -2.14 -1.99 -7.58
CA ASP A 34 -3.03 -2.61 -6.60
C ASP A 34 -2.30 -3.74 -5.85
N LEU A 35 -2.56 -3.83 -4.55
CA LEU A 35 -2.13 -4.99 -3.77
C LEU A 35 -2.95 -6.23 -4.18
N LEU A 36 -2.28 -7.38 -4.16
CA LEU A 36 -2.87 -8.66 -4.55
C LEU A 36 -3.49 -9.42 -3.36
N LYS A 37 -3.34 -8.92 -2.14
CA LYS A 37 -3.76 -9.55 -0.88
C LYS A 37 -4.42 -8.51 0.05
N ASP A 38 -5.25 -8.98 0.98
CA ASP A 38 -5.99 -8.23 2.02
C ASP A 38 -5.57 -8.61 3.46
N ASP A 39 -4.51 -9.40 3.65
CA ASP A 39 -4.08 -9.80 5.00
C ASP A 39 -3.37 -8.65 5.74
N MET A 40 -4.15 -7.83 6.45
CA MET A 40 -3.64 -6.70 7.21
C MET A 40 -2.61 -7.07 8.27
N LYS A 41 -2.70 -8.28 8.85
CA LYS A 41 -1.69 -8.71 9.83
C LYS A 41 -0.34 -8.88 9.15
N GLU A 42 -0.32 -9.55 8.00
CA GLU A 42 0.91 -9.73 7.24
C GLU A 42 1.43 -8.41 6.67
N LEU A 43 0.56 -7.51 6.22
CA LEU A 43 0.96 -6.18 5.75
C LEU A 43 1.63 -5.37 6.89
N ARG A 44 1.07 -5.40 8.10
CA ARG A 44 1.71 -4.80 9.29
C ARG A 44 3.07 -5.40 9.58
N GLU A 45 3.23 -6.72 9.46
CA GLU A 45 4.53 -7.39 9.62
C GLU A 45 5.56 -6.95 8.58
N ILE A 46 5.15 -6.74 7.32
CA ILE A 46 6.03 -6.23 6.26
C ILE A 46 6.55 -4.84 6.60
N PHE A 47 5.67 -3.96 7.05
CA PHE A 47 6.00 -2.57 7.34
C PHE A 47 6.43 -2.32 8.80
N ASN A 48 6.59 -3.38 9.60
CA ASN A 48 6.89 -3.34 11.03
C ASN A 48 5.96 -2.39 11.83
N GLN A 49 4.67 -2.36 11.48
CA GLN A 49 3.67 -1.55 12.17
C GLN A 49 2.94 -2.37 13.23
N VAL A 50 2.52 -1.69 14.30
CA VAL A 50 1.83 -2.30 15.44
C VAL A 50 0.31 -2.09 15.42
N ASP A 51 -0.16 -1.09 14.66
CA ASP A 51 -1.58 -0.73 14.53
C ASP A 51 -1.93 -0.52 13.05
N ASP A 52 -3.19 -0.80 12.72
CA ASP A 52 -3.76 -0.57 11.39
C ASP A 52 -3.81 0.91 11.05
N GLU A 53 -4.02 1.79 12.04
CA GLU A 53 -4.04 3.26 11.86
C GLU A 53 -2.77 3.78 11.17
N CYS A 54 -1.61 3.16 11.42
CA CYS A 54 -0.34 3.57 10.83
C CYS A 54 -0.19 3.23 9.33
N LEU A 55 -1.08 2.38 8.77
CA LEU A 55 -1.11 2.03 7.35
C LEU A 55 -2.19 2.79 6.57
N PHE A 56 -2.80 3.81 7.18
CA PHE A 56 -3.70 4.73 6.49
C PHE A 56 -2.98 5.95 5.92
N ASP A 57 -1.79 6.25 6.42
CA ASP A 57 -0.97 7.35 5.91
C ASP A 57 -0.10 6.90 4.73
N CYS A 58 0.25 7.85 3.88
CA CYS A 58 1.22 7.65 2.80
C CYS A 58 2.56 7.19 3.39
N PHE A 59 2.93 5.93 3.15
CA PHE A 59 4.08 5.29 3.76
C PHE A 59 5.14 4.96 2.71
N GLU A 60 6.38 5.45 2.88
CA GLU A 60 7.45 5.19 1.92
C GLU A 60 7.83 3.71 1.86
N VAL A 61 7.82 3.16 0.64
CA VAL A 61 8.23 1.78 0.36
C VAL A 61 9.74 1.74 0.18
N THR A 62 10.45 1.52 1.28
CA THR A 62 11.91 1.31 1.28
C THR A 62 12.30 0.01 0.56
N PRO A 63 13.59 -0.19 0.18
CA PRO A 63 14.03 -1.43 -0.46
C PRO A 63 13.70 -2.71 0.28
N ILE A 64 13.78 -2.70 1.62
CA ILE A 64 13.44 -3.85 2.45
C ILE A 64 11.94 -4.18 2.34
N PHE A 65 11.09 -3.16 2.33
CA PHE A 65 9.64 -3.35 2.20
C PHE A 65 9.26 -3.79 0.79
N ALA A 66 9.86 -3.19 -0.25
CA ALA A 66 9.63 -3.60 -1.64
C ALA A 66 10.00 -5.07 -1.88
N GLU A 67 11.12 -5.53 -1.33
CA GLU A 67 11.54 -6.93 -1.41
C GLU A 67 10.55 -7.85 -0.68
N ALA A 68 10.15 -7.49 0.55
CA ALA A 68 9.18 -8.26 1.30
C ALA A 68 7.80 -8.34 0.62
N LEU A 69 7.32 -7.24 0.02
CA LEU A 69 6.06 -7.22 -0.75
C LEU A 69 6.13 -8.15 -1.95
N TYR A 70 7.23 -8.13 -2.70
CA TYR A 70 7.42 -9.00 -3.86
C TYR A 70 7.54 -10.47 -3.44
N ASP A 71 8.42 -10.79 -2.50
CA ASP A 71 8.69 -12.17 -2.07
C ASP A 71 7.46 -12.84 -1.44
N ARG A 72 6.60 -12.06 -0.79
CA ARG A 72 5.34 -12.53 -0.17
C ARG A 72 4.12 -12.44 -1.11
N GLY A 73 4.32 -12.01 -2.36
CA GLY A 73 3.29 -11.99 -3.40
C GLY A 73 2.21 -10.92 -3.22
N TRP A 74 2.53 -9.81 -2.55
CA TRP A 74 1.63 -8.65 -2.42
C TRP A 74 1.56 -7.82 -3.71
N ILE A 75 2.59 -7.90 -4.55
CA ILE A 75 2.68 -7.24 -5.85
C ILE A 75 3.16 -8.24 -6.90
N GLY A 76 2.75 -8.04 -8.15
CA GLY A 76 3.08 -8.95 -9.26
C GLY A 76 4.52 -8.80 -9.77
N ASP A 77 5.05 -7.58 -9.70
CA ASP A 77 6.35 -7.22 -10.25
C ASP A 77 7.22 -6.52 -9.20
N LYS A 78 8.55 -6.69 -9.32
CA LYS A 78 9.50 -6.05 -8.42
C LYS A 78 9.59 -4.55 -8.72
N LEU A 79 9.50 -3.73 -7.68
CA LEU A 79 9.62 -2.27 -7.82
C LEU A 79 11.06 -1.87 -8.16
N ASP A 80 11.24 -1.02 -9.17
CA ASP A 80 12.52 -0.38 -9.49
C ASP A 80 12.68 0.91 -8.67
N LEU A 81 13.13 0.76 -7.43
CA LEU A 81 13.39 1.89 -6.55
C LEU A 81 14.63 2.71 -6.94
N THR A 82 15.38 2.31 -7.98
CA THR A 82 16.47 3.15 -8.50
C THR A 82 15.90 4.29 -9.33
N LYS A 83 14.82 4.03 -10.06
CA LYS A 83 14.11 4.98 -10.90
C LYS A 83 12.94 5.66 -10.21
N TYR A 84 12.23 4.93 -9.36
CA TYR A 84 10.98 5.38 -8.76
C TYR A 84 11.11 5.58 -7.25
N GLN A 85 10.40 6.58 -6.73
CA GLN A 85 10.05 6.67 -5.30
C GLN A 85 8.63 6.14 -5.14
N CYS A 86 8.45 5.19 -4.24
CA CYS A 86 7.20 4.46 -4.12
C CYS A 86 6.60 4.63 -2.73
N PHE A 87 5.27 4.73 -2.66
CA PHE A 87 4.55 4.89 -1.42
C PHE A 87 3.37 3.94 -1.36
N LEU A 88 3.13 3.32 -0.19
CA LEU A 88 1.88 2.64 0.11
C LEU A 88 0.86 3.72 0.47
N GLU A 89 -0.23 3.75 -0.28
CA GLU A 89 -1.35 4.65 -0.07
C GLU A 89 -2.61 3.87 0.33
N CYS A 90 -3.49 4.57 1.02
CA CYS A 90 -4.74 4.05 1.52
C CYS A 90 -5.84 5.06 1.19
N GLU A 91 -6.82 4.64 0.40
CA GLU A 91 -7.98 5.45 0.05
C GLU A 91 -9.22 4.88 0.74
N ARG A 92 -9.93 5.75 1.48
CA ARG A 92 -11.23 5.44 2.09
C ARG A 92 -12.34 5.81 1.13
N HIS A 93 -13.21 4.85 0.84
CA HIS A 93 -14.47 5.08 0.17
C HIS A 93 -15.62 4.88 1.16
N GLU A 94 -16.56 5.83 1.17
CA GLU A 94 -17.83 5.63 1.88
C GLU A 94 -18.58 4.46 1.25
N ALA A 95 -19.10 3.54 2.07
CA ALA A 95 -20.01 2.52 1.59
C ALA A 95 -21.28 3.20 1.05
N PRO A 96 -21.82 2.77 -0.11
CA PRO A 96 -23.00 3.38 -0.73
C PRO A 96 -24.27 3.28 0.12
#